data_AF-A0A9X3MFZ6-F1
#
_entry.id   AF-A0A9X3MFZ6-F1
#
_cell.length_a   1.000
_cell.length_b   1.000
_cell.length_c   1.000
_cell.angle_alpha   90.00
_cell.angle_beta   90.00
_cell.angle_gamma   90.00
#
_symmetry.space_group_name_H-M   'P 1'
#
loop_
_entity.id
_entity.type
_entity.pdbx_description
1 polymer ?
#
loop_
_entity_poly.entity_id
_entity_poly.type
_entity_poly.pdbx_seq_one_letter_code
_entity_poly.pdbx_strand_id
1 'polypeptide(L)'
;MSTSKTTIKNAHINWDCEGKFNFTTGFGATKAESMIANYAAFIAPVILYFFAWQTLEWSWLQIIVASLLTLDMIGGVLTNSLGSMKRFLHTDQKLELTWMGKLVGSKFLFPAIHFQLFAVPLCFDVAWSYAFFWYAVMMVSVVFLHFLPLYLQRPVALLAVMLSIILSTLVPAPTGLEWLAPIFIIKLVLSHGVREEPYRPSLSQ
;
A
#
# COMPACT_ATOMS: atom_id res chain seq x y z
N MET A 1 11.76 32.51 3.18
CA MET A 1 12.51 31.34 2.69
C MET A 1 12.48 31.39 1.16
N SER A 2 13.64 31.28 0.48
CA SER A 2 13.69 31.32 -1.00
C SER A 2 12.88 30.18 -1.61
N THR A 3 11.96 30.50 -2.52
CA THR A 3 11.12 29.61 -3.32
C THR A 3 11.93 28.54 -4.10
N SER A 4 13.25 28.74 -4.27
CA SER A 4 14.11 27.78 -4.97
C SER A 4 14.44 26.53 -4.15
N LYS A 5 14.21 26.51 -2.83
CA LYS A 5 14.49 25.34 -1.98
C LYS A 5 13.33 24.33 -1.90
N THR A 6 12.13 24.70 -2.32
CA THR A 6 10.92 23.89 -2.16
C THR A 6 10.35 23.35 -3.48
N THR A 7 10.89 23.80 -4.63
CA THR A 7 10.40 23.43 -5.96
C THR A 7 11.51 22.74 -6.77
N ILE A 8 11.30 21.48 -7.13
CA ILE A 8 12.21 20.65 -7.92
C ILE A 8 11.44 20.15 -9.15
N LYS A 9 11.96 20.39 -10.37
CA LYS A 9 11.31 19.98 -11.64
C LYS A 9 9.81 20.39 -11.74
N ASN A 10 9.49 21.64 -11.45
CA ASN A 10 8.10 22.16 -11.42
C ASN A 10 7.17 21.46 -10.43
N ALA A 11 7.71 20.72 -9.46
CA ALA A 11 6.95 20.14 -8.37
C ALA A 11 7.40 20.75 -7.05
N HIS A 12 6.44 21.22 -6.25
CA HIS A 12 6.73 21.76 -4.92
C HIS A 12 6.26 20.78 -3.84
N ILE A 13 6.96 20.75 -2.72
CA ILE A 13 6.52 20.00 -1.55
C ILE A 13 5.31 20.72 -0.94
N ASN A 14 4.19 20.01 -0.79
CA ASN A 14 2.97 20.56 -0.20
C ASN A 14 2.38 19.53 0.78
N TRP A 15 2.23 19.89 2.05
CA TRP A 15 1.66 19.02 3.09
C TRP A 15 0.19 19.30 3.41
N ASP A 16 -0.41 20.32 2.79
CA ASP A 16 -1.75 20.80 3.12
C ASP A 16 -2.84 19.87 2.60
N CYS A 17 -3.74 19.49 3.51
CA CYS A 17 -4.91 18.67 3.21
C CYS A 17 -6.10 19.56 2.88
N GLU A 18 -6.24 19.93 1.61
CA GLU A 18 -7.35 20.74 1.11
C GLU A 18 -8.48 19.90 0.48
N GLY A 19 -9.71 20.39 0.60
CA GLY A 19 -10.89 19.78 -0.01
C GLY A 19 -11.50 18.64 0.81
N LYS A 20 -12.24 17.76 0.14
CA LYS A 20 -12.89 16.60 0.78
C LYS A 20 -11.98 15.37 0.75
N PHE A 21 -11.99 14.61 1.84
CA PHE A 21 -11.32 13.32 1.90
C PHE A 21 -11.92 12.31 0.92
N ASN A 22 -11.06 11.57 0.23
CA ASN A 22 -11.41 10.38 -0.52
C ASN A 22 -10.56 9.19 -0.03
N PHE A 23 -11.19 8.03 0.20
CA PHE A 23 -10.50 6.86 0.73
C PHE A 23 -9.44 6.26 -0.22
N THR A 24 -9.58 6.43 -1.54
CA THR A 24 -8.61 5.92 -2.54
C THR A 24 -7.57 6.93 -2.97
N THR A 25 -7.76 8.21 -2.65
CA THR A 25 -6.87 9.27 -3.15
C THR A 25 -6.46 10.31 -2.13
N GLY A 26 -6.96 10.27 -0.90
CA GLY A 26 -6.63 11.24 0.14
C GLY A 26 -7.26 12.61 -0.11
N PHE A 27 -6.54 13.68 0.22
CA PHE A 27 -7.03 15.06 0.09
C PHE A 27 -6.47 15.74 -1.17
N GLY A 28 -7.35 16.37 -1.95
CA GLY A 28 -6.95 17.24 -3.06
C GLY A 28 -6.11 16.55 -4.13
N ALA A 29 -6.38 15.28 -4.42
CA ALA A 29 -5.67 14.51 -5.44
C ALA A 29 -5.77 15.14 -6.82
N THR A 30 -4.68 15.09 -7.58
CA THR A 30 -4.68 15.49 -8.98
C THR A 30 -5.48 14.50 -9.83
N LYS A 31 -5.85 14.91 -11.05
CA LYS A 31 -6.45 14.00 -12.04
C LYS A 31 -5.54 12.80 -12.31
N ALA A 32 -4.23 13.04 -12.43
CA ALA A 32 -3.24 11.98 -12.66
C ALA A 32 -3.18 10.98 -11.50
N GLU A 33 -3.10 11.44 -10.25
CA GLU A 33 -3.15 10.58 -9.06
C GLU A 33 -4.43 9.73 -9.03
N SER A 34 -5.58 10.35 -9.31
CA SER A 34 -6.87 9.66 -9.35
C SER A 34 -6.93 8.61 -10.47
N MET A 35 -6.36 8.89 -11.64
CA MET A 35 -6.29 7.94 -12.74
C MET A 35 -5.38 6.75 -12.41
N ILE A 36 -4.21 6.99 -11.82
CA ILE A 36 -3.28 5.91 -11.43
C ILE A 36 -3.94 5.01 -10.39
N ALA A 37 -4.52 5.60 -9.33
CA ALA A 37 -5.17 4.83 -8.27
C ALA A 37 -6.30 3.94 -8.79
N ASN A 38 -7.13 4.47 -9.69
CA ASN A 38 -8.27 3.74 -10.22
C ASN A 38 -7.86 2.73 -11.31
N TYR A 39 -7.13 3.14 -12.35
CA TYR A 39 -6.89 2.28 -13.52
C TYR A 39 -5.82 1.22 -13.31
N ALA A 40 -4.70 1.53 -12.64
CA ALA A 40 -3.64 0.56 -12.46
C ALA A 40 -4.04 -0.56 -11.47
N ALA A 41 -4.98 -0.30 -10.57
CA ALA A 41 -5.59 -1.32 -9.72
C ALA A 41 -6.41 -2.36 -10.49
N PHE A 42 -6.97 -2.02 -11.66
CA PHE A 42 -7.74 -2.96 -12.50
C PHE A 42 -6.88 -3.75 -13.50
N ILE A 43 -5.75 -3.20 -13.95
CA ILE A 43 -4.88 -3.87 -14.92
C ILE A 43 -4.30 -5.17 -14.33
N ALA A 44 -3.90 -5.14 -13.05
CA ALA A 44 -3.22 -6.29 -12.47
C ALA A 44 -4.12 -7.54 -12.26
N PRO A 45 -5.37 -7.43 -11.76
CA PRO A 45 -6.30 -8.57 -11.73
C PRO A 45 -6.61 -9.09 -13.13
N VAL A 46 -6.68 -8.22 -14.15
CA VAL A 46 -6.92 -8.64 -15.54
C VAL A 46 -5.73 -9.46 -16.07
N ILE A 47 -4.49 -8.97 -15.87
CA ILE A 47 -3.28 -9.73 -16.22
C ILE A 47 -3.26 -11.08 -15.49
N LEU A 48 -3.50 -11.07 -14.17
CA LEU A 48 -3.53 -12.29 -13.37
C LEU A 48 -4.57 -13.28 -13.90
N TYR A 49 -5.79 -12.82 -14.20
CA TYR A 49 -6.83 -13.64 -14.80
C TYR A 49 -6.41 -14.22 -16.15
N PHE A 50 -5.84 -13.42 -17.07
CA PHE A 50 -5.45 -13.89 -18.39
C PHE A 50 -4.30 -14.91 -18.38
N PHE A 51 -3.36 -14.82 -17.44
CA PHE A 51 -2.20 -15.71 -17.38
C PHE A 51 -2.38 -16.92 -16.43
N ALA A 52 -3.18 -16.78 -15.38
CA ALA A 52 -3.30 -17.78 -14.31
C ALA A 52 -4.54 -18.68 -14.43
N TRP A 53 -5.65 -18.19 -14.97
CA TRP A 53 -6.93 -18.93 -14.96
C TRP A 53 -6.89 -20.23 -15.77
N GLN A 54 -6.24 -20.22 -16.93
CA GLN A 54 -6.16 -21.40 -17.80
C GLN A 54 -5.11 -22.42 -17.34
N THR A 55 -4.16 -22.01 -16.48
CA THR A 55 -2.96 -22.80 -16.15
C THR A 55 -2.98 -23.35 -14.72
N LEU A 56 -3.70 -22.72 -13.80
CA LEU A 56 -3.66 -23.06 -12.37
C LEU A 56 -4.86 -23.86 -11.87
N GLU A 57 -5.83 -24.19 -12.75
CA GLU A 57 -7.02 -24.98 -12.42
C GLU A 57 -7.79 -24.48 -11.18
N TRP A 58 -7.75 -23.18 -10.91
CA TRP A 58 -8.41 -22.59 -9.76
C TRP A 58 -9.94 -22.76 -9.84
N SER A 59 -10.58 -22.98 -8.69
CA SER A 59 -12.03 -22.88 -8.57
C SER A 59 -12.51 -21.43 -8.73
N TRP A 60 -13.79 -21.21 -9.05
CA TRP A 60 -14.40 -19.87 -9.08
C TRP A 60 -14.29 -19.09 -7.76
N LEU A 61 -14.13 -19.77 -6.61
CA LEU A 61 -13.99 -19.14 -5.29
C LEU A 61 -12.56 -18.62 -5.04
N GLN A 62 -11.54 -19.42 -5.37
CA GLN A 62 -10.22 -18.90 -5.78
C GLN A 62 -10.46 -17.94 -6.96
N ILE A 63 -9.56 -17.21 -7.61
CA ILE A 63 -9.98 -16.16 -8.61
C ILE A 63 -10.84 -15.03 -8.06
N ILE A 64 -12.07 -15.21 -7.57
CA ILE A 64 -12.81 -14.15 -6.88
C ILE A 64 -11.97 -13.68 -5.70
N VAL A 65 -11.53 -14.60 -4.83
CA VAL A 65 -10.64 -14.26 -3.72
C VAL A 65 -9.31 -13.71 -4.22
N ALA A 66 -8.66 -14.35 -5.21
CA ALA A 66 -7.39 -13.85 -5.75
C ALA A 66 -7.52 -12.45 -6.38
N SER A 67 -8.62 -12.14 -7.05
CA SER A 67 -8.88 -10.86 -7.71
C SER A 67 -9.14 -9.78 -6.67
N LEU A 68 -9.93 -10.08 -5.63
CA LEU A 68 -10.17 -9.15 -4.52
C LEU A 68 -8.86 -8.86 -3.77
N LEU A 69 -8.05 -9.88 -3.49
CA LEU A 69 -6.72 -9.71 -2.91
C LEU A 69 -5.83 -8.87 -3.83
N THR A 70 -5.79 -9.15 -5.12
CA THR A 70 -4.97 -8.40 -6.08
C THR A 70 -5.37 -6.93 -6.14
N LEU A 71 -6.66 -6.64 -6.21
CA LEU A 71 -7.21 -5.28 -6.22
C LEU A 71 -6.84 -4.55 -4.92
N ASP A 72 -7.06 -5.16 -3.77
CA ASP A 72 -6.75 -4.58 -2.46
C ASP A 72 -5.25 -4.31 -2.29
N MET A 73 -4.41 -5.27 -2.69
CA MET A 73 -2.96 -5.19 -2.52
C MET A 73 -2.36 -4.12 -3.43
N ILE A 74 -2.62 -4.22 -4.74
CA ILE A 74 -2.02 -3.32 -5.74
C ILE A 74 -2.68 -1.94 -5.67
N GLY A 75 -4.01 -1.88 -5.58
CA GLY A 75 -4.73 -0.63 -5.38
C GLY A 75 -4.31 0.07 -4.08
N GLY A 76 -4.11 -0.69 -3.00
CA GLY A 76 -3.62 -0.18 -1.73
C GLY A 76 -2.19 0.35 -1.79
N VAL A 77 -1.25 -0.36 -2.44
CA VAL A 77 0.11 0.14 -2.68
C VAL A 77 0.07 1.49 -3.39
N LEU A 78 -0.66 1.56 -4.50
CA LEU A 78 -0.71 2.77 -5.33
C LEU A 78 -1.36 3.93 -4.58
N THR A 79 -2.52 3.68 -3.97
CA THR A 79 -3.26 4.65 -3.15
C THR A 79 -2.38 5.22 -2.05
N ASN A 80 -1.71 4.37 -1.27
CA ASN A 80 -0.90 4.81 -0.14
C ASN A 80 0.38 5.53 -0.59
N SER A 81 0.86 5.25 -1.81
CA SER A 81 2.03 5.92 -2.41
C SER A 81 1.73 7.27 -3.06
N LEU A 82 0.45 7.66 -3.22
CA LEU A 82 0.10 8.98 -3.81
C LEU A 82 0.60 10.11 -2.92
N GLY A 83 1.05 11.22 -3.52
CA GLY A 83 1.39 12.42 -2.77
C GLY A 83 0.19 12.93 -1.96
N SER A 84 -1.00 12.89 -2.55
CA SER A 84 -2.26 13.24 -1.88
C SER A 84 -2.65 12.36 -0.70
N MET A 85 -2.32 11.07 -0.74
CA MET A 85 -2.53 10.18 0.39
C MET A 85 -1.43 10.33 1.43
N LYS A 86 -0.16 10.46 1.03
CA LYS A 86 0.95 10.71 1.96
C LYS A 86 0.77 11.99 2.77
N ARG A 87 0.23 13.06 2.17
CA ARG A 87 -0.20 14.26 2.90
C ARG A 87 -1.13 13.88 4.05
N PHE A 88 -2.19 13.15 3.74
CA PHE A 88 -3.19 12.74 4.72
C PHE A 88 -2.62 11.83 5.82
N LEU A 89 -1.91 10.76 5.44
CA LEU A 89 -1.39 9.76 6.37
C LEU A 89 -0.37 10.34 7.37
N HIS A 90 0.30 11.43 7.01
CA HIS A 90 1.35 12.05 7.82
C HIS A 90 1.10 13.53 8.13
N THR A 91 -0.15 13.99 8.03
CA THR A 91 -0.49 15.36 8.40
C THR A 91 -0.51 15.54 9.91
N ASP A 92 -0.08 16.71 10.37
CA ASP A 92 -0.29 17.19 11.75
C ASP A 92 -1.48 18.18 11.83
N GLN A 93 -2.16 18.42 10.70
CA GLN A 93 -3.34 19.29 10.65
C GLN A 93 -4.51 18.65 11.40
N LYS A 94 -5.27 19.48 12.12
CA LYS A 94 -6.53 19.05 12.72
C LYS A 94 -7.59 18.95 11.61
N LEU A 95 -7.90 17.72 11.22
CA LEU A 95 -8.91 17.41 10.21
C LEU A 95 -10.18 16.86 10.84
N GLU A 96 -11.33 17.31 10.37
CA GLU A 96 -12.61 16.67 10.69
C GLU A 96 -12.79 15.42 9.84
N LEU A 97 -12.51 14.26 10.43
CA LEU A 97 -12.52 12.97 9.74
C LEU A 97 -13.71 12.11 10.17
N THR A 98 -14.30 11.42 9.20
CA THR A 98 -15.19 10.28 9.46
C THR A 98 -14.42 9.15 10.16
N TRP A 99 -15.15 8.17 10.71
CA TRP A 99 -14.50 6.97 11.28
C TRP A 99 -13.57 6.28 10.28
N MET A 100 -13.97 6.19 9.01
CA MET A 100 -13.14 5.62 7.95
C MET A 100 -11.85 6.41 7.75
N GLY A 101 -11.90 7.74 7.76
CA GLY A 101 -10.70 8.57 7.69
C GLY A 101 -9.77 8.32 8.87
N LYS A 102 -10.30 8.30 10.11
CA LYS A 102 -9.52 7.99 11.32
C LYS A 102 -8.86 6.62 11.25
N LEU A 103 -9.57 5.63 10.70
CA LEU A 103 -9.04 4.29 10.49
C LEU A 103 -7.87 4.32 9.51
N VAL A 104 -8.08 4.82 8.29
CA VAL A 104 -7.04 4.87 7.24
C VAL A 104 -5.80 5.64 7.67
N GLY A 105 -5.97 6.78 8.37
CA GLY A 105 -4.86 7.57 8.88
C GLY A 105 -4.13 6.96 10.09
N SER A 106 -4.64 5.87 10.67
CA SER A 106 -4.01 5.25 11.84
C SER A 106 -2.76 4.47 11.46
N LYS A 107 -1.63 4.86 12.05
CA LYS A 107 -0.32 4.23 11.85
C LYS A 107 -0.28 2.74 12.24
N PHE A 108 -1.14 2.33 13.17
CA PHE A 108 -1.14 0.95 13.72
C PHE A 108 -2.45 0.21 13.48
N LEU A 109 -3.59 0.89 13.64
CA LEU A 109 -4.88 0.22 13.52
C LEU A 109 -5.15 -0.18 12.08
N PHE A 110 -4.79 0.66 11.10
CA PHE A 110 -4.98 0.33 9.69
C PHE A 110 -4.21 -0.94 9.32
N PRO A 111 -2.88 -1.06 9.52
CA PRO A 111 -2.19 -2.32 9.29
C PRO A 111 -2.74 -3.50 10.10
N ALA A 112 -3.11 -3.29 11.37
CA ALA A 112 -3.58 -4.38 12.24
C ALA A 112 -4.91 -5.00 11.79
N ILE A 113 -5.80 -4.24 11.16
CA ILE A 113 -7.08 -4.79 10.65
C ILE A 113 -6.96 -5.43 9.27
N HIS A 114 -5.78 -5.37 8.64
CA HIS A 114 -5.55 -5.94 7.30
C HIS A 114 -5.31 -7.46 7.39
N PHE A 115 -6.39 -8.19 7.64
CA PHE A 115 -6.39 -9.65 7.74
C PHE A 115 -6.52 -10.37 6.38
N GLN A 116 -6.36 -9.67 5.25
CA GLN A 116 -6.56 -10.23 3.91
C GLN A 116 -5.72 -11.50 3.65
N LEU A 117 -4.51 -11.59 4.21
CA LEU A 117 -3.66 -12.79 4.06
C LEU A 117 -4.28 -14.05 4.69
N PHE A 118 -5.19 -13.93 5.65
CA PHE A 118 -5.87 -15.08 6.25
C PHE A 118 -6.94 -15.67 5.33
N ALA A 119 -7.37 -14.96 4.29
CA ALA A 119 -8.20 -15.54 3.23
C ALA A 119 -7.44 -16.58 2.38
N VAL A 120 -6.11 -16.53 2.38
CA VAL A 120 -5.26 -17.42 1.56
C VAL A 120 -5.33 -18.87 2.04
N PRO A 121 -4.98 -19.24 3.29
CA PRO A 121 -5.11 -20.62 3.77
C PRO A 121 -6.57 -21.10 3.87
N LEU A 122 -7.56 -20.18 3.80
CA LEU A 122 -8.98 -20.54 3.74
C LEU A 122 -9.41 -21.02 2.37
N CYS A 123 -8.78 -20.56 1.29
CA CYS A 123 -9.22 -20.80 -0.08
C CYS A 123 -8.19 -21.52 -0.95
N PHE A 124 -6.93 -21.57 -0.54
CA PHE A 124 -5.82 -22.16 -1.29
C PHE A 124 -5.08 -23.19 -0.44
N ASP A 125 -4.44 -24.15 -1.10
CA ASP A 125 -3.69 -25.21 -0.45
C ASP A 125 -2.35 -24.68 0.10
N VAL A 126 -2.40 -24.10 1.29
CA VAL A 126 -1.23 -23.64 2.04
C VAL A 126 -1.51 -23.71 3.54
N ALA A 127 -0.46 -23.94 4.33
CA ALA A 127 -0.58 -23.96 5.78
C ALA A 127 -0.92 -22.57 6.35
N TRP A 128 -1.67 -22.54 7.46
CA TRP A 128 -1.97 -21.31 8.22
C TRP A 128 -0.72 -20.54 8.66
N SER A 129 0.40 -21.24 8.84
CA SER A 129 1.70 -20.63 9.15
C SER A 129 2.10 -19.56 8.12
N TYR A 130 1.69 -19.68 6.86
CA TYR A 130 1.90 -18.65 5.84
C TYR A 130 1.29 -17.31 6.27
N ALA A 131 0.00 -17.30 6.61
CA ALA A 131 -0.71 -16.07 6.98
C ALA A 131 -0.16 -15.47 8.27
N PHE A 132 0.05 -16.29 9.31
CA PHE A 132 0.60 -15.83 10.58
C PHE A 132 2.03 -15.28 10.44
N PHE A 133 2.89 -15.95 9.68
CA PHE A 133 4.26 -15.50 9.46
C PHE A 133 4.31 -14.13 8.79
N TRP A 134 3.63 -13.97 7.65
CA TRP A 134 3.66 -12.72 6.90
C TRP A 134 2.95 -11.58 7.61
N TYR A 135 1.86 -11.87 8.32
CA TYR A 135 1.22 -10.89 9.19
C TYR A 135 2.14 -10.42 10.32
N ALA A 136 2.87 -11.34 10.97
CA ALA A 136 3.84 -11.01 12.00
C ALA A 136 5.00 -10.17 11.44
N VAL A 137 5.57 -10.56 10.29
CA VAL A 137 6.61 -9.78 9.60
C VAL A 137 6.13 -8.36 9.31
N MET A 138 4.92 -8.20 8.81
CA MET A 138 4.31 -6.89 8.56
C MET A 138 4.18 -6.08 9.86
N MET A 139 3.54 -6.63 10.89
CA MET A 139 3.29 -5.91 12.14
C MET A 139 4.58 -5.51 12.86
N VAL A 140 5.56 -6.42 12.93
CA VAL A 140 6.89 -6.13 13.50
C VAL A 140 7.57 -5.02 12.70
N SER A 141 7.48 -5.05 11.37
CA SER A 141 8.07 -4.02 10.52
C SER A 141 7.43 -2.64 10.74
N VAL A 142 6.09 -2.56 10.81
CA VAL A 142 5.38 -1.30 11.11
C VAL A 142 5.75 -0.75 12.49
N VAL A 143 5.79 -1.62 13.50
CA VAL A 143 6.17 -1.23 14.86
C VAL A 143 7.61 -0.74 14.91
N PHE A 144 8.54 -1.48 14.33
CA PHE A 144 9.96 -1.11 14.27
C PHE A 144 10.16 0.22 13.53
N LEU A 145 9.49 0.39 12.39
CA LEU A 145 9.55 1.60 11.57
C LEU A 145 9.13 2.85 12.36
N HIS A 146 8.12 2.72 13.23
CA HIS A 146 7.63 3.84 14.04
C HIS A 146 8.65 4.35 15.06
N PHE A 147 9.54 3.49 15.56
CA PHE A 147 10.57 3.86 16.52
C PHE A 147 11.83 4.44 15.87
N LEU A 148 11.95 4.38 14.53
CA LEU A 148 13.11 4.87 13.82
C LEU A 148 13.05 6.39 13.58
N PRO A 149 14.21 7.07 13.67
CA PRO A 149 14.34 8.41 13.12
C PRO A 149 13.88 8.47 11.66
N LEU A 150 13.19 9.56 11.29
CA LEU A 150 12.55 9.71 9.98
C LEU A 150 13.48 9.43 8.80
N TYR A 151 14.74 9.86 8.87
CA TYR A 151 15.71 9.68 7.79
C TYR A 151 16.09 8.19 7.54
N LEU A 152 15.84 7.31 8.50
CA LEU A 152 16.07 5.86 8.39
C LEU A 152 14.83 5.08 7.94
N GLN A 153 13.64 5.67 8.01
CA GLN A 153 12.40 4.93 7.75
C GLN A 153 12.36 4.37 6.33
N ARG A 154 12.69 5.17 5.32
CA ARG A 154 12.70 4.74 3.91
C ARG A 154 13.66 3.57 3.64
N PRO A 155 14.98 3.65 3.97
CA PRO A 155 15.90 2.56 3.70
C PRO A 155 15.56 1.29 4.50
N VAL A 156 15.05 1.41 5.73
CA VAL A 156 14.65 0.23 6.52
C VAL A 156 13.37 -0.41 5.98
N ALA A 157 12.38 0.38 5.57
CA ALA A 157 11.19 -0.17 4.92
C ALA A 157 11.55 -0.89 3.61
N LEU A 158 12.48 -0.34 2.83
CA LEU A 158 13.01 -1.02 1.64
C LEU A 158 13.76 -2.31 1.98
N LEU A 159 14.52 -2.35 3.07
CA LEU A 159 15.13 -3.59 3.56
C LEU A 159 14.05 -4.64 3.89
N ALA A 160 12.97 -4.26 4.58
CA ALA A 160 11.86 -5.16 4.86
C ALA A 160 11.21 -5.72 3.58
N VAL A 161 11.07 -4.89 2.54
CA VAL A 161 10.59 -5.32 1.20
C VAL A 161 11.57 -6.27 0.52
N MET A 162 12.89 -5.99 0.54
CA MET A 162 13.87 -6.89 -0.06
C MET A 162 13.91 -8.23 0.65
N LEU A 163 13.87 -8.22 1.98
CA LEU A 163 13.80 -9.44 2.79
C LEU A 163 12.51 -10.22 2.52
N SER A 164 11.37 -9.55 2.34
CA SER A 164 10.12 -10.26 2.01
C SER A 164 10.17 -10.94 0.64
N ILE A 165 10.79 -10.31 -0.36
CA ILE A 165 11.00 -10.93 -1.69
C ILE A 165 11.92 -12.15 -1.60
N ILE A 166 13.01 -12.07 -0.82
CA ILE A 166 13.92 -13.20 -0.62
C ILE A 166 13.19 -14.33 0.12
N LEU A 167 12.53 -14.01 1.24
CA LEU A 167 11.81 -14.96 2.06
C LEU A 167 10.63 -15.60 1.32
N SER A 168 9.97 -14.90 0.39
CA SER A 168 8.89 -15.50 -0.41
C SER A 168 9.36 -16.62 -1.34
N THR A 169 10.67 -16.73 -1.60
CA THR A 169 11.25 -17.87 -2.34
C THR A 169 11.55 -19.07 -1.43
N LEU A 170 11.56 -18.87 -0.12
CA LEU A 170 11.92 -19.88 0.88
C LEU A 170 10.71 -20.38 1.68
N VAL A 171 9.69 -19.53 1.82
CA VAL A 171 8.45 -19.83 2.54
C VAL A 171 7.41 -20.39 1.56
N PRO A 172 6.82 -21.57 1.84
CA PRO A 172 5.77 -22.12 0.99
C PRO A 172 4.62 -21.14 0.79
N ALA A 173 4.21 -20.94 -0.45
CA ALA A 173 3.09 -20.10 -0.85
C ALA A 173 2.22 -20.86 -1.86
N PRO A 174 0.92 -20.53 -1.98
CA PRO A 174 0.10 -21.11 -3.03
C PRO A 174 0.64 -20.73 -4.41
N THR A 175 0.63 -21.70 -5.31
CA THR A 175 1.02 -21.50 -6.72
C THR A 175 0.23 -20.34 -7.32
N GLY A 176 0.93 -19.37 -7.90
CA GLY A 176 0.36 -18.17 -8.52
C GLY A 176 0.10 -16.99 -7.56
N LEU A 177 0.32 -17.16 -6.26
CA LEU A 177 0.19 -16.12 -5.22
C LEU A 177 1.49 -15.88 -4.43
N GLU A 178 2.64 -16.30 -4.97
CA GLU A 178 3.96 -16.16 -4.35
C GLU A 178 4.34 -14.69 -4.13
N TRP A 179 3.85 -13.82 -5.02
CA TRP A 179 4.07 -12.37 -4.98
C TRP A 179 3.25 -11.65 -3.90
N LEU A 180 2.20 -12.29 -3.36
CA LEU A 180 1.21 -11.62 -2.52
C LEU A 180 1.82 -11.04 -1.24
N ALA A 181 2.66 -11.82 -0.56
CA ALA A 181 3.29 -11.42 0.69
C ALA A 181 4.26 -10.23 0.52
N PRO A 182 5.19 -10.22 -0.46
CA PRO A 182 5.98 -9.04 -0.76
C PRO A 182 5.15 -7.77 -1.02
N ILE A 183 4.08 -7.86 -1.82
CA ILE A 183 3.20 -6.71 -2.09
C ILE A 183 2.48 -6.24 -0.82
N PHE A 184 2.07 -7.16 0.07
CA PHE A 184 1.49 -6.82 1.37
C PHE A 184 2.45 -5.98 2.23
N ILE A 185 3.74 -6.35 2.26
CA ILE A 185 4.79 -5.57 2.93
C ILE A 185 4.96 -4.20 2.27
N ILE A 186 4.97 -4.12 0.94
CA ILE A 186 5.04 -2.84 0.22
C ILE A 186 3.84 -1.95 0.62
N LYS A 187 2.62 -2.49 0.60
CA LYS A 187 1.39 -1.74 0.88
C LYS A 187 1.39 -1.07 2.25
N LEU A 188 1.75 -1.82 3.29
CA LEU A 188 1.56 -1.40 4.68
C LEU A 188 2.84 -0.82 5.29
N VAL A 189 4.01 -1.39 4.99
CA VAL A 189 5.27 -0.93 5.58
C VAL A 189 5.83 0.25 4.80
N LEU A 190 6.01 0.09 3.48
CA LEU A 190 6.64 1.13 2.65
C LEU A 190 5.64 2.24 2.27
N SER A 191 4.53 1.87 1.64
CA SER A 191 3.59 2.84 1.09
C SER A 191 2.74 3.52 2.17
N HIS A 192 2.30 2.83 3.21
CA HIS A 192 1.53 3.47 4.29
C HIS A 192 2.42 4.01 5.43
N GLY A 193 3.39 3.22 5.89
CA GLY A 193 4.18 3.54 7.08
C GLY A 193 5.25 4.63 6.89
N VAL A 194 5.84 4.77 5.70
CA VAL A 194 6.95 5.71 5.47
C VAL A 194 6.45 7.08 5.08
N ARG A 195 6.87 8.11 5.82
CA ARG A 195 6.64 9.50 5.41
C ARG A 195 7.57 9.87 4.25
N GLU A 196 6.98 10.29 3.13
CA GLU A 196 7.68 10.73 1.93
C GLU A 196 7.19 12.11 1.52
N GLU A 197 8.07 12.93 0.91
CA GLU A 197 7.73 14.27 0.49
C GLU A 197 6.60 14.26 -0.58
N PRO A 198 5.45 14.87 -0.30
CA PRO A 198 4.32 14.95 -1.21
C PRO A 198 4.55 16.06 -2.24
N TYR A 199 5.26 15.71 -3.31
CA TYR A 199 5.44 16.60 -4.45
C TYR A 199 4.11 16.82 -5.19
N ARG A 200 3.77 18.08 -5.45
CA ARG A 200 2.61 18.50 -6.23
C ARG A 200 3.06 19.29 -7.45
N PRO A 201 2.48 19.09 -8.64
CA PRO A 201 2.75 19.99 -9.76
C PRO A 201 2.45 21.43 -9.33
N SER A 202 3.34 22.36 -9.68
CA SER A 202 2.99 23.77 -9.64
C SER A 202 1.72 23.95 -10.46
N LEU A 203 0.75 24.70 -9.95
CA LEU A 203 -0.28 25.28 -10.79
C LEU A 203 0.48 26.10 -11.83
N SER A 204 0.71 25.55 -13.01
CA SER A 204 1.11 26.38 -14.14
C SER A 204 -0.04 27.36 -14.35
N GLN A 205 0.34 28.64 -14.42
CA GLN A 205 -0.47 29.78 -14.84
C GLN A 205 -1.41 29.43 -16.00
#